data_AF-A0A926IJY1-F1
#
_entry.id   AF-A0A926IJY1-F1
#
_cell.length_a   1.000
_cell.length_b   1.000
_cell.length_c   1.000
_cell.angle_alpha   90.00
_cell.angle_beta   90.00
_cell.angle_gamma   90.00
#
_symmetry.space_group_name_H-M   'P 1'
#
loop_
_entity.id
_entity.type
_entity.pdbx_description
1 polymer ?
#
loop_
_entity_poly.entity_id
_entity_poly.type
_entity_poly.pdbx_seq_one_letter_code
_entity_poly.pdbx_strand_id
1 'polypeptide(L)'
;MANRFRNERLEIKLTTEEKELFKKKLTMSKSKSMGHFIRKCVLEAPIFVIDMNVFRRLQTLIGKNSNNINQIAKRVNSTGIIYREDIEDLKKENDDISKEIIRIQNILSRKYINKFM
;
A
#
# COMPACT_ATOMS: atom_id res chain seq x y z
N MET A 1 -7.88 -15.47 -45.09
CA MET A 1 -7.97 -15.36 -43.62
C MET A 1 -7.59 -13.94 -43.24
N ALA A 2 -8.47 -13.22 -42.52
CA ALA A 2 -8.18 -11.84 -42.14
C ALA A 2 -6.96 -11.79 -41.20
N ASN A 3 -5.93 -11.04 -41.60
CA ASN A 3 -4.70 -10.87 -40.83
C ASN A 3 -5.05 -10.07 -39.57
N ARG A 4 -5.14 -10.74 -38.41
CA ARG A 4 -5.50 -10.06 -37.15
C ARG A 4 -4.27 -9.32 -36.64
N PHE A 5 -4.49 -8.17 -35.99
CA PHE A 5 -3.40 -7.36 -35.43
C PHE A 5 -2.67 -8.05 -34.25
N ARG A 6 -3.32 -8.99 -33.55
CA ARG A 6 -2.78 -9.69 -32.37
C ARG A 6 -2.74 -11.19 -32.63
N ASN A 7 -1.59 -11.68 -33.12
CA ASN A 7 -1.38 -13.07 -33.51
C ASN A 7 -0.62 -13.91 -32.48
N GLU A 8 0.10 -13.25 -31.56
CA GLU A 8 0.83 -13.93 -30.47
C GLU A 8 -0.12 -14.43 -29.38
N ARG A 9 0.13 -15.65 -28.87
CA ARG A 9 -0.67 -16.30 -27.83
C ARG A 9 0.12 -16.48 -26.55
N LEU A 10 -0.48 -16.07 -25.43
CA LEU A 10 0.00 -16.33 -24.07
C LEU A 10 -0.94 -17.34 -23.40
N GLU A 11 -0.40 -18.42 -22.86
CA GLU A 11 -1.15 -19.41 -22.08
C GLU A 11 -0.75 -19.37 -20.61
N ILE A 12 -1.75 -19.39 -19.73
CA ILE A 12 -1.57 -19.37 -18.27
C ILE A 12 -2.30 -20.58 -17.70
N LYS A 13 -1.57 -21.47 -17.04
CA LYS A 13 -2.14 -22.59 -16.30
C LYS A 13 -2.60 -22.08 -14.93
N LEU A 14 -3.82 -22.41 -14.54
CA LEU A 14 -4.46 -21.94 -13.30
C LEU A 14 -5.12 -23.12 -12.59
N THR A 15 -5.19 -23.06 -11.28
CA THR A 15 -6.08 -23.89 -10.48
C THR A 15 -7.54 -23.47 -10.67
N THR A 16 -8.49 -24.29 -10.22
CA THR A 16 -9.92 -23.95 -10.27
C THR A 16 -10.22 -22.67 -9.49
N GLU A 17 -9.61 -22.51 -8.30
CA GLU A 17 -9.78 -21.35 -7.44
C GLU A 17 -9.23 -20.06 -8.08
N GLU A 18 -8.03 -20.13 -8.66
CA GLU A 18 -7.44 -19.00 -9.38
C GLU A 18 -8.30 -18.60 -10.57
N LYS A 19 -8.84 -19.56 -11.33
CA LYS A 19 -9.73 -19.28 -12.47
C LYS A 19 -11.01 -18.57 -12.03
N GLU A 20 -11.58 -18.93 -10.90
CA GLU A 20 -12.72 -18.21 -10.32
C GLU A 20 -12.36 -16.80 -9.89
N LEU A 21 -11.19 -16.60 -9.28
CA LEU A 21 -10.70 -15.29 -8.89
C LEU A 21 -10.52 -14.38 -10.12
N PHE A 22 -9.94 -14.89 -11.20
CA PHE A 22 -9.80 -14.16 -12.47
C PHE A 22 -11.17 -13.75 -13.03
N LYS A 23 -12.18 -14.63 -12.99
CA LYS A 23 -13.55 -14.29 -13.42
C LYS A 23 -14.17 -13.20 -12.54
N LYS A 24 -14.03 -13.28 -11.22
CA LYS A 24 -14.51 -12.24 -10.28
C LYS A 24 -13.87 -10.89 -10.60
N LYS A 25 -12.53 -10.86 -10.79
CA LYS A 25 -11.79 -9.63 -11.14
C LYS A 25 -12.17 -9.09 -12.52
N LEU A 26 -12.41 -9.96 -13.49
CA LEU A 26 -12.91 -9.57 -14.82
C LEU A 26 -14.24 -8.82 -14.68
N THR A 27 -15.21 -9.36 -13.95
CA THR A 27 -16.53 -8.72 -13.72
C THR A 27 -16.38 -7.36 -13.06
N MET A 28 -15.53 -7.25 -12.03
CA MET A 28 -15.27 -5.96 -11.36
C MET A 28 -14.63 -4.93 -12.30
N SER A 29 -13.76 -5.36 -13.21
CA SER A 29 -13.05 -4.47 -14.14
C SER A 29 -13.93 -3.90 -15.27
N LYS A 30 -15.15 -4.43 -15.45
CA LYS A 30 -16.04 -4.15 -16.60
C LYS A 30 -15.40 -4.36 -17.98
N SER A 31 -14.38 -5.22 -18.06
CA SER A 31 -13.71 -5.53 -19.33
C SER A 31 -14.52 -6.51 -20.17
N LYS A 32 -14.46 -6.36 -21.50
CA LYS A 32 -15.25 -7.15 -22.46
C LYS A 32 -14.83 -8.62 -22.58
N SER A 33 -13.59 -8.96 -22.20
CA SER A 33 -13.07 -10.33 -22.26
C SER A 33 -11.87 -10.50 -21.33
N MET A 34 -11.54 -11.76 -21.01
CA MET A 34 -10.36 -12.08 -20.19
C MET A 34 -9.07 -11.55 -20.80
N GLY A 35 -8.89 -11.70 -22.12
CA GLY A 35 -7.71 -11.18 -22.82
C GLY A 35 -7.67 -9.64 -22.85
N HIS A 36 -8.82 -8.96 -22.85
CA HIS A 36 -8.85 -7.52 -22.64
C HIS A 36 -8.40 -7.18 -21.22
N PHE A 37 -9.00 -7.81 -20.20
CA PHE A 37 -8.67 -7.57 -18.80
C PHE A 37 -7.18 -7.77 -18.49
N ILE A 38 -6.60 -8.90 -18.92
CA ILE A 38 -5.18 -9.18 -18.66
C ILE A 38 -4.29 -8.14 -19.34
N ARG A 39 -4.54 -7.82 -20.62
CA ARG A 39 -3.76 -6.78 -21.32
C ARG A 39 -3.94 -5.41 -20.66
N LYS A 40 -5.15 -5.08 -20.23
CA LYS A 40 -5.43 -3.85 -19.49
C LYS A 40 -4.56 -3.77 -18.24
N CYS A 41 -4.56 -4.84 -17.44
CA CYS A 41 -3.77 -4.92 -16.21
C CYS A 41 -2.26 -4.86 -16.45
N VAL A 42 -1.75 -5.51 -17.50
CA VAL A 42 -0.30 -5.62 -17.75
C VAL A 42 0.24 -4.41 -18.53
N LEU A 43 -0.54 -3.85 -19.46
CA LEU A 43 -0.08 -2.78 -20.36
C LEU A 43 -0.42 -1.37 -19.86
N GLU A 44 -1.53 -1.19 -19.13
CA GLU A 44 -1.92 0.16 -18.67
C GLU A 44 -1.26 0.54 -17.34
N ALA A 45 -1.00 -0.43 -16.46
CA ALA A 45 -0.43 -0.15 -15.14
C ALA A 45 1.10 -0.35 -15.16
N PRO A 46 1.90 0.67 -14.79
CA PRO A 46 3.32 0.46 -14.51
C PRO A 46 3.50 -0.49 -13.33
N ILE A 47 4.42 -1.44 -13.45
CA ILE A 47 4.80 -2.33 -12.35
C ILE A 47 5.75 -1.56 -11.42
N PHE A 48 5.31 -1.29 -10.20
CA PHE A 48 6.11 -0.62 -9.18
C PHE A 48 6.74 -1.62 -8.21
N VAL A 49 8.06 -1.70 -8.20
CA VAL A 49 8.80 -2.39 -7.15
C VAL A 49 9.14 -1.34 -6.09
N ILE A 50 8.47 -1.43 -4.94
CA ILE A 50 8.70 -0.53 -3.80
C ILE A 50 9.72 -1.17 -2.88
N ASP A 51 10.80 -0.44 -2.60
CA ASP A 51 11.76 -0.85 -1.57
C ASP A 51 11.14 -0.62 -0.19
N MET A 52 10.83 -1.70 0.50
CA MET A 52 10.22 -1.65 1.83
C MET A 52 11.15 -1.06 2.90
N ASN A 53 12.45 -0.96 2.65
CA ASN A 53 13.39 -0.33 3.57
C ASN A 53 13.04 1.14 3.86
N VAL A 54 12.39 1.82 2.92
CA VAL A 54 11.91 3.20 3.06
C VAL A 54 10.92 3.34 4.21
N PHE A 55 10.19 2.28 4.57
CA PHE A 55 9.20 2.29 5.65
C PHE A 55 9.76 1.87 7.01
N ARG A 56 11.00 1.39 7.08
CA ARG A 56 11.58 0.84 8.33
C ARG A 56 11.56 1.85 9.47
N ARG A 57 11.91 3.10 9.18
CA ARG A 57 11.91 4.19 10.15
C ARG A 57 10.49 4.51 10.64
N LEU A 58 9.52 4.56 9.71
CA LEU A 58 8.11 4.77 10.05
C LEU A 58 7.60 3.65 10.98
N GLN A 59 7.93 2.39 10.69
CA GLN A 59 7.56 1.26 11.55
C GLN A 59 8.12 1.41 12.97
N THR A 60 9.38 1.82 13.11
CA THR A 60 9.99 2.08 14.43
C THR A 60 9.25 3.19 15.18
N LEU A 61 8.92 4.29 14.51
CA LEU A 61 8.20 5.43 15.13
C LEU A 61 6.80 5.01 15.60
N ILE A 62 6.05 4.31 14.75
CA ILE A 62 4.71 3.79 15.10
C ILE A 62 4.82 2.79 16.27
N GLY A 63 5.82 1.90 16.26
CA GLY A 63 6.02 0.94 17.34
C GLY A 63 6.31 1.62 18.68
N LYS A 64 7.17 2.64 18.68
CA LYS A 64 7.47 3.44 19.89
C LYS A 64 6.21 4.14 20.40
N ASN A 65 5.47 4.82 19.51
CA ASN A 65 4.25 5.53 19.86
C ASN A 65 3.18 4.58 20.42
N SER A 66 2.98 3.42 19.78
CA SER A 66 2.04 2.39 20.27
C SER A 66 2.41 1.90 21.67
N ASN A 67 3.71 1.67 21.93
CA ASN A 67 4.18 1.24 23.24
C ASN A 67 3.96 2.31 24.31
N ASN A 68 4.17 3.59 23.98
CA ASN A 68 3.95 4.70 24.91
C ASN A 68 2.47 4.89 25.23
N ILE A 69 1.59 4.85 24.21
CA ILE A 69 0.13 4.87 24.41
C ILE A 69 -0.30 3.74 25.35
N ASN A 70 0.23 2.52 25.15
CA ASN A 70 -0.11 1.37 25.98
C ASN A 70 0.37 1.55 27.44
N GLN A 71 1.54 2.15 27.65
CA GLN A 71 2.04 2.47 28.99
C GLN A 71 1.16 3.49 29.70
N ILE A 72 0.75 4.55 28.99
CA ILE A 72 -0.16 5.59 29.51
C ILE A 72 -1.51 4.95 29.86
N ALA A 73 -2.09 4.14 28.97
CA ALA A 73 -3.35 3.45 29.22
C ALA A 73 -3.30 2.57 30.47
N LYS A 74 -2.24 1.77 30.64
CA LYS A 74 -2.04 0.96 31.85
C LYS A 74 -1.95 1.80 33.12
N ARG A 75 -1.19 2.90 33.06
CA ARG A 75 -1.03 3.82 34.19
C ARG A 75 -2.37 4.46 34.57
N VAL A 76 -3.08 5.01 33.60
CA VAL A 76 -4.41 5.62 33.77
C VAL A 76 -5.41 4.63 34.35
N ASN A 77 -5.41 3.38 33.87
CA ASN A 77 -6.28 2.34 34.43
C ASN A 77 -5.96 2.00 35.89
N SER A 78 -4.71 2.20 36.32
CA SER A 78 -4.29 1.94 37.71
C SER A 78 -4.46 3.13 38.66
N THR A 79 -4.25 4.36 38.19
CA THR A 79 -4.22 5.57 39.04
C THR A 79 -5.40 6.51 38.81
N GLY A 80 -6.12 6.37 37.69
CA GLY A 80 -7.15 7.31 37.25
C GLY A 80 -6.62 8.67 36.79
N ILE A 81 -5.30 8.87 36.75
CA ILE A 81 -4.66 10.18 36.49
C ILE A 81 -4.02 10.16 35.10
N ILE A 82 -4.28 11.21 34.32
CA ILE A 82 -3.61 11.51 33.06
C ILE A 82 -2.68 12.70 33.27
N TYR A 83 -1.40 12.55 32.92
CA TYR A 83 -0.41 13.63 33.01
C TYR A 83 -0.39 14.45 31.73
N ARG A 84 -0.15 15.76 31.86
CA ARG A 84 -0.06 16.65 30.69
C ARG A 84 1.16 16.31 29.85
N GLU A 85 2.26 15.95 30.50
CA GLU A 85 3.53 15.62 29.87
C GLU A 85 3.39 14.40 28.94
N ASP A 86 2.62 13.38 29.38
CA ASP A 86 2.30 12.21 28.56
C ASP A 86 1.60 12.61 27.24
N ILE A 87 0.68 13.59 27.29
CA ILE A 87 -0.04 14.10 26.11
C ILE A 87 0.88 14.92 25.21
N GLU A 88 1.79 15.72 25.77
CA GLU A 88 2.76 16.50 25.01
C GLU A 88 3.76 15.61 24.28
N ASP A 89 4.26 14.56 24.95
CA ASP A 89 5.14 13.56 24.35
C ASP A 89 4.45 12.81 23.20
N LEU A 90 3.20 12.38 23.38
CA LEU A 90 2.43 11.73 22.31
C LEU A 90 2.22 12.63 21.10
N LYS A 91 1.96 13.94 21.31
CA LYS A 91 1.85 14.91 20.22
C LYS A 91 3.16 15.01 19.44
N LYS A 92 4.28 15.12 20.14
CA LYS A 92 5.61 15.20 19.51
C LYS A 92 5.94 13.96 18.69
N GLU A 93 5.61 12.77 19.21
CA GLU A 93 5.80 11.52 18.47
C GLU A 93 4.92 11.44 17.22
N ASN A 94 3.67 11.91 17.32
CA ASN A 94 2.77 11.95 16.19
C ASN A 94 3.23 12.96 15.11
N ASP A 95 3.85 14.07 15.51
CA ASP A 95 4.49 15.02 14.58
C ASP A 95 5.67 14.36 13.84
N ASP A 96 6.47 13.56 14.52
CA ASP A 96 7.59 12.84 13.91
C ASP A 96 7.12 11.75 12.94
N ILE A 97 6.05 11.03 13.28
CA ILE A 97 5.37 10.11 12.36
C ILE A 97 4.88 10.87 11.13
N SER A 98 4.22 12.01 11.32
CA SER A 98 3.66 12.83 10.23
C SER A 98 4.76 13.31 9.28
N LYS A 99 5.89 13.78 9.81
CA LYS A 99 7.07 14.17 9.00
C LYS A 99 7.62 13.00 8.19
N GLU A 100 7.71 11.81 8.78
CA GLU A 100 8.21 10.63 8.06
C GLU A 100 7.24 10.19 6.95
N ILE A 101 5.93 10.27 7.18
CA ILE A 101 4.92 10.02 6.14
C ILE A 101 5.10 10.98 4.96
N ILE A 102 5.24 12.27 5.21
CA ILE A 102 5.46 13.29 4.17
C ILE A 102 6.77 13.00 3.42
N ARG A 103 7.83 12.60 4.12
CA ARG A 103 9.11 12.22 3.50
C ARG A 103 8.94 11.03 2.55
N ILE A 104 8.25 9.98 2.99
CA ILE A 104 7.99 8.80 2.17
C ILE A 104 7.14 9.18 0.96
N GLN A 105 6.08 9.96 1.15
CA GLN A 105 5.24 10.44 0.06
C GLN A 105 6.05 11.21 -0.99
N ASN A 106 6.96 12.10 -0.57
CA ASN A 106 7.84 12.83 -1.47
C ASN A 106 8.80 11.91 -2.25
N ILE A 107 9.37 10.89 -1.60
CA ILE A 107 10.25 9.90 -2.25
C ILE A 107 9.46 9.14 -3.32
N LEU A 108 8.26 8.65 -2.97
CA LEU A 108 7.42 7.88 -3.88
C LEU A 108 6.94 8.73 -5.05
N SER A 109 6.47 9.96 -4.81
CA SER A 109 6.05 10.88 -5.86
C SER A 109 7.19 11.19 -6.83
N ARG A 110 8.40 11.50 -6.33
CA ARG A 110 9.57 11.77 -7.19
C ARG A 110 9.96 10.54 -8.02
N LYS A 111 9.93 9.35 -7.43
CA LYS A 111 10.40 8.13 -8.09
C LYS A 111 9.40 7.57 -9.10
N TYR A 112 8.11 7.73 -8.85
CA TYR A 112 7.06 7.02 -9.59
C TYR A 112 6.06 7.94 -10.32
N ILE A 113 5.97 9.23 -9.99
CA ILE A 113 5.06 10.17 -10.67
C ILE A 113 5.84 11.01 -11.70
N ASN A 114 6.99 11.55 -11.34
CA ASN A 114 7.80 12.40 -12.26
C ASN A 114 8.47 11.63 -13.40
N LYS A 115 8.39 10.29 -13.43
CA LYS A 115 8.92 9.49 -14.54
C LYS A 115 7.95 9.43 -15.74
N PHE A 116 6.73 9.96 -15.58
CA PHE A 116 5.65 9.87 -16.56
C PHE A 116 5.12 11.24 -17.02
N MET A 117 5.82 12.32 -16.67
CA MET A 117 5.58 13.68 -17.15
C MET A 117 6.82 14.15 -17.91
#